data_AF-A0A244EH83-F1
#
_entry.id   AF-A0A244EH83-F1
#
_cell.length_a   1.000
_cell.length_b   1.000
_cell.length_c   1.000
_cell.angle_alpha   90.00
_cell.angle_beta   90.00
_cell.angle_gamma   90.00
#
_symmetry.space_group_name_H-M   'P 1'
#
loop_
_entity.id
_entity.type
_entity.pdbx_description
1 polymer ?
#
loop_
_entity_poly.entity_id
_entity_poly.type
_entity_poly.pdbx_seq_one_letter_code
_entity_poly.pdbx_strand_id
1 'polypeptide(L)'
;MNKPLLTFLVLAASCAAALAQAPKVPLESNDEGAIYVSPNLSPTEKSATANGGTLGVQNKDGSGAYGGVDTSNGRPNYSLGASTGGSVSFSAGAHSDGKDNKGVKAGVTIRY
;
A
#
# COMPACT_ATOMS: atom_id res chain seq x y z
N MET A 1 10.94 39.51 23.12
CA MET A 1 10.98 38.20 23.83
C MET A 1 10.11 37.21 23.05
N ASN A 2 10.59 36.63 21.95
CA ASN A 2 9.71 35.85 21.04
C ASN A 2 10.34 34.52 20.59
N LYS A 3 11.39 34.06 21.30
CA LYS A 3 12.09 32.80 20.98
C LYS A 3 11.35 31.51 21.35
N PRO A 4 10.43 31.42 22.34
CA PRO A 4 9.84 30.13 22.68
C PRO A 4 8.76 29.69 21.69
N LEU A 5 8.14 30.61 20.95
CA LEU A 5 7.04 30.28 20.04
C LEU A 5 7.50 29.52 18.78
N LEU A 6 8.73 29.80 18.32
CA LEU A 6 9.28 29.18 17.12
C LEU A 6 9.72 27.73 17.36
N THR A 7 10.13 27.40 18.59
CA THR A 7 10.57 26.05 18.97
C THR A 7 9.40 25.06 19.05
N PHE A 8 8.20 25.50 19.42
CA PHE A 8 7.03 24.60 19.48
C PHE A 8 6.46 24.26 18.10
N LEU A 9 6.58 25.14 17.11
CA LEU A 9 6.08 24.89 15.75
C LEU A 9 6.92 23.83 15.02
N VAL A 10 8.22 23.76 15.29
CA VAL A 10 9.13 22.77 14.69
C VAL A 10 8.90 21.37 15.28
N LEU A 11 8.55 21.27 16.57
CA LEU A 11 8.29 19.97 17.22
C LEU A 11 6.93 19.37 16.84
N ALA A 12 5.93 20.20 16.50
CA ALA A 12 4.63 19.74 16.01
C ALA A 12 4.67 19.23 14.56
N ALA A 13 5.65 19.66 13.76
CA ALA A 13 5.78 19.27 12.36
C ALA A 13 6.47 17.91 12.14
N SER A 14 7.19 17.38 13.14
CA SER A 14 7.88 16.08 13.03
C SER A 14 6.98 14.86 13.24
N CYS A 15 5.76 15.05 13.75
CA CYS A 15 4.79 13.96 13.93
C CYS A 15 3.94 13.64 12.68
N ALA A 16 4.06 14.41 11.60
CA ALA A 16 3.14 14.31 10.46
C ALA A 16 3.59 13.39 9.30
N ALA A 17 4.79 12.81 9.35
CA ALA A 17 5.36 12.10 8.19
C ALA A 17 5.66 10.60 8.39
N ALA A 18 5.16 9.98 9.46
CA ALA A 18 5.14 8.53 9.57
C ALA A 18 3.85 7.98 8.95
N LEU A 19 3.62 8.24 7.65
CA LEU A 19 2.70 7.42 6.88
C LEU A 19 3.38 6.06 6.74
N ALA A 20 3.13 5.18 7.71
CA ALA A 20 3.65 3.82 7.75
C ALA A 20 3.25 3.11 6.46
N GLN A 21 4.17 3.09 5.50
CA GLN A 21 4.04 2.29 4.30
C GLN A 21 3.87 0.84 4.77
N ALA A 22 2.81 0.16 4.31
CA ALA A 22 2.50 -1.18 4.76
C ALA A 22 3.76 -2.05 4.68
N PRO A 23 4.17 -2.70 5.78
CA PRO A 23 5.45 -3.39 5.84
C PRO A 23 5.50 -4.47 4.77
N LYS A 24 6.52 -4.45 3.91
CA LYS A 24 6.79 -5.53 2.95
C LYS A 24 7.64 -6.57 3.65
N VAL A 25 7.05 -7.72 3.94
CA VAL A 25 7.73 -8.85 4.57
C VAL A 25 8.21 -9.79 3.47
N PRO A 26 9.53 -9.98 3.29
CA PRO A 26 10.02 -10.93 2.31
C PRO A 26 9.69 -12.35 2.75
N LEU A 27 9.08 -13.13 1.85
CA LEU A 27 8.93 -14.58 1.98
C LEU A 27 10.19 -15.29 1.48
N GLU A 28 10.74 -14.78 0.38
CA GLU A 28 11.97 -15.25 -0.25
C GLU A 28 12.71 -14.05 -0.83
N SER A 29 14.04 -14.03 -0.73
CA SER A 29 14.87 -12.98 -1.29
C SER A 29 16.18 -13.59 -1.78
N ASN A 30 16.57 -13.27 -3.01
CA ASN A 30 17.80 -13.74 -3.65
C ASN A 30 18.50 -12.62 -4.44
N ASP A 31 19.45 -13.00 -5.28
CA ASP A 31 20.20 -12.04 -6.10
C ASP A 31 19.38 -11.41 -7.23
N GLU A 32 18.26 -11.99 -7.62
CA GLU A 32 17.40 -11.52 -8.71
C GLU A 32 16.25 -10.64 -8.20
N GLY A 33 15.74 -10.89 -6.99
CA GLY A 33 14.61 -10.16 -6.42
C GLY A 33 14.09 -10.74 -5.11
N ALA A 34 12.87 -10.35 -4.75
CA ALA A 34 12.18 -10.84 -3.56
C ALA A 34 10.69 -11.08 -3.84
N ILE A 35 10.18 -12.17 -3.29
CA ILE A 35 8.75 -12.41 -3.12
C ILE A 35 8.38 -11.83 -1.76
N TYR A 36 7.36 -10.97 -1.71
CA TYR A 36 6.96 -10.29 -0.49
C TYR A 36 5.46 -10.38 -0.24
N VAL A 37 5.08 -10.33 1.02
CA VAL A 37 3.71 -10.07 1.46
C VAL A 37 3.67 -8.75 2.22
N SER A 38 2.68 -7.93 1.91
CA SER A 38 2.42 -6.65 2.56
C SER A 38 1.01 -6.65 3.13
N PRO A 39 0.84 -7.02 4.40
CA PRO A 39 -0.48 -7.04 5.03
C PRO A 39 -0.98 -5.60 5.26
N ASN A 40 -2.28 -5.38 5.04
CA ASN A 40 -2.92 -4.13 5.43
C ASN A 40 -3.22 -4.17 6.92
N LEU A 41 -2.35 -3.60 7.75
CA LEU A 41 -2.45 -3.70 9.20
C LEU A 41 -3.12 -2.46 9.79
N SER A 42 -4.07 -2.69 10.70
CA SER A 42 -4.60 -1.68 11.60
C SER A 42 -4.09 -1.96 13.02
N PRO A 43 -3.02 -1.28 13.46
CA PRO A 43 -2.44 -1.48 14.79
C PRO A 43 -3.33 -0.86 15.88
N THR A 44 -3.28 -1.49 17.05
CA THR A 44 -3.83 -1.00 18.33
C THR A 44 -2.69 -0.97 19.36
N GLU A 45 -2.98 -0.54 20.59
CA GLU A 45 -1.96 -0.50 21.66
C GLU A 45 -1.33 -1.86 22.00
N LYS A 46 -2.01 -2.98 21.70
CA LYS A 46 -1.59 -4.34 22.12
C LYS A 46 -1.54 -5.36 20.99
N SER A 47 -2.11 -5.07 19.83
CA SER A 47 -2.25 -6.03 18.73
C SER A 47 -2.38 -5.31 17.39
N ALA A 48 -2.29 -6.06 16.29
CA ALA A 48 -2.61 -5.57 14.95
C ALA A 48 -3.64 -6.50 14.29
N THR A 49 -4.62 -5.92 13.61
CA THR A 49 -5.59 -6.67 12.79
C THR A 49 -5.21 -6.55 11.33
N ALA A 50 -5.21 -7.66 10.59
CA ALA A 50 -4.97 -7.67 9.15
C ALA A 50 -6.29 -7.53 8.39
N ASN A 51 -6.41 -6.46 7.61
CA ASN A 51 -7.56 -6.11 6.77
C ASN A 51 -7.27 -6.43 5.29
N GLY A 52 -6.79 -7.64 5.05
CA GLY A 52 -6.26 -8.06 3.75
C GLY A 52 -4.75 -7.84 3.61
N GLY A 53 -4.26 -7.88 2.38
CA GLY A 53 -2.85 -7.80 2.08
C GLY A 53 -2.55 -7.94 0.60
N THR A 54 -1.30 -7.63 0.26
CA THR A 54 -0.75 -7.71 -1.09
C THR A 54 0.34 -8.77 -1.11
N LEU A 55 0.29 -9.69 -2.07
CA LEU A 55 1.41 -10.54 -2.45
C LEU A 55 2.06 -9.94 -3.70
N GLY A 56 3.38 -9.90 -3.75
CA GLY A 56 4.07 -9.43 -4.94
C GLY A 56 5.47 -9.98 -5.09
N VAL A 57 6.00 -9.75 -6.29
CA VAL A 57 7.38 -9.99 -6.65
C VAL A 57 8.00 -8.64 -7.00
N GLN A 58 9.19 -8.39 -6.48
CA GLN A 58 9.98 -7.22 -6.79
C GLN A 58 11.38 -7.68 -7.21
N ASN A 59 11.73 -7.42 -8.46
CA ASN A 59 13.04 -7.70 -9.02
C ASN A 59 14.02 -6.57 -8.68
N LYS A 60 15.33 -6.85 -8.71
CA LYS A 60 16.38 -5.86 -8.44
C LYS A 60 16.40 -4.69 -9.42
N ASP A 61 15.95 -4.90 -10.65
CA ASP A 61 15.81 -3.87 -11.69
C ASP A 61 14.61 -2.92 -11.46
N GLY A 62 13.85 -3.13 -10.37
CA GLY A 62 12.65 -2.35 -10.03
C GLY A 62 11.38 -2.83 -10.73
N SER A 63 11.48 -3.82 -11.62
CA SER A 63 10.33 -4.47 -12.21
C SER A 63 9.63 -5.38 -11.18
N GLY A 64 8.38 -5.70 -11.44
CA GLY A 64 7.64 -6.55 -10.52
C GLY A 64 6.16 -6.62 -10.84
N ALA A 65 5.47 -7.43 -10.06
CA ALA A 65 4.03 -7.58 -10.12
C ALA A 65 3.46 -7.78 -8.72
N TYR A 66 2.21 -7.39 -8.54
CA TYR A 66 1.51 -7.58 -7.28
C TYR A 66 0.04 -7.91 -7.52
N GLY A 67 -0.55 -8.59 -6.55
CA GLY A 67 -1.97 -8.82 -6.41
C GLY A 67 -2.35 -8.68 -4.95
N GLY A 68 -3.45 -7.99 -4.67
CA GLY A 68 -3.85 -7.71 -3.30
C GLY A 68 -5.35 -7.55 -3.12
N VAL A 69 -5.76 -7.71 -1.87
CA VAL A 69 -7.12 -7.45 -1.42
C VAL A 69 -7.07 -6.58 -0.18
N ASP A 70 -7.95 -5.60 -0.10
CA ASP A 70 -8.16 -4.75 1.06
C ASP A 70 -9.61 -4.89 1.54
N THR A 71 -9.81 -5.26 2.80
CA THR A 71 -11.11 -5.46 3.42
C THR A 71 -11.43 -4.42 4.50
N SER A 72 -10.60 -3.38 4.65
CA SER A 72 -10.72 -2.37 5.72
C SER A 72 -12.05 -1.61 5.71
N ASN A 73 -12.64 -1.40 4.54
CA ASN A 73 -13.89 -0.66 4.37
C ASN A 73 -15.15 -1.55 4.48
N GLY A 74 -15.03 -2.72 5.12
CA GLY A 74 -16.11 -3.72 5.25
C GLY A 74 -16.48 -4.44 3.94
N ARG A 75 -15.84 -4.08 2.83
CA ARG A 75 -16.03 -4.66 1.49
C ARG A 75 -14.67 -4.86 0.82
N PRO A 76 -14.45 -6.00 0.15
CA PRO A 76 -13.17 -6.27 -0.48
C PRO A 76 -12.96 -5.35 -1.69
N ASN A 77 -11.79 -4.71 -1.73
CA ASN A 77 -11.24 -4.04 -2.90
C ASN A 77 -10.08 -4.88 -3.42
N TYR A 78 -10.17 -5.33 -4.66
CA TYR A 78 -9.14 -6.13 -5.31
C TYR A 78 -8.25 -5.25 -6.16
N SER A 79 -6.95 -5.50 -6.13
CA SER A 79 -5.98 -4.79 -6.97
C SER A 79 -4.94 -5.75 -7.52
N LEU A 80 -4.46 -5.44 -8.71
CA LEU A 80 -3.30 -6.09 -9.32
C LEU A 80 -2.52 -5.07 -10.12
N GLY A 81 -1.23 -5.31 -10.31
CA GLY A 81 -0.41 -4.44 -11.14
C GLY A 81 0.92 -5.06 -11.48
N ALA A 82 1.55 -4.49 -12.50
CA ALA A 82 2.88 -4.86 -12.96
C ALA A 82 3.65 -3.62 -13.40
N SER A 83 4.96 -3.63 -13.22
CA SER A 83 5.88 -2.57 -13.63
C SER A 83 7.09 -3.19 -14.31
N THR A 84 7.59 -2.53 -15.34
CA THR A 84 8.85 -2.93 -16.00
C THR A 84 10.09 -2.36 -15.29
N GLY A 85 9.92 -1.63 -14.19
CA GLY A 85 11.02 -0.94 -13.49
C GLY A 85 11.45 0.36 -14.17
N GLY A 86 10.94 0.65 -15.37
CA GLY A 86 11.12 1.90 -16.10
C GLY A 86 9.85 2.75 -16.16
N SER A 87 9.55 3.30 -17.33
CA SER A 87 8.41 4.21 -17.53
C SER A 87 7.05 3.50 -17.58
N VAL A 88 7.04 2.19 -17.86
CA VAL A 88 5.81 1.45 -18.13
C VAL A 88 5.28 0.75 -16.88
N SER A 89 4.02 1.02 -16.55
CA SER A 89 3.30 0.28 -15.51
C SER A 89 1.83 0.11 -15.84
N PHE A 90 1.29 -1.01 -15.37
CA PHE A 90 -0.12 -1.39 -15.49
C PHE A 90 -0.67 -1.60 -14.08
N SER A 91 -1.84 -1.08 -13.80
CA SER A 91 -2.59 -1.42 -12.59
C SER A 91 -4.06 -1.60 -12.92
N ALA A 92 -4.70 -2.52 -12.23
CA ALA A 92 -6.13 -2.73 -12.32
C ALA A 92 -6.69 -2.93 -10.91
N GLY A 93 -7.95 -2.58 -10.73
CA GLY A 93 -8.64 -2.82 -9.48
C GLY A 93 -10.15 -2.91 -9.65
N ALA A 94 -10.80 -3.55 -8.67
CA ALA A 94 -12.24 -3.74 -8.64
C ALA A 94 -12.77 -3.59 -7.21
N HIS A 95 -13.81 -2.78 -7.04
CA HIS A 95 -14.49 -2.57 -5.76
C HIS A 95 -16.00 -2.51 -5.93
N SER A 96 -16.73 -2.79 -4.86
CA SER A 96 -18.20 -2.66 -4.82
C SER A 96 -18.64 -1.20 -5.04
N ASP A 97 -19.70 -0.99 -5.81
CA ASP A 97 -20.12 0.34 -6.30
C ASP A 97 -20.77 1.28 -5.26
N GLY A 98 -21.16 0.77 -4.09
CA GLY A 98 -21.77 1.56 -3.02
C GLY A 98 -22.88 0.82 -2.26
N LYS A 99 -23.55 1.54 -1.34
CA LYS A 99 -24.41 1.03 -0.25
C LYS A 99 -25.32 -0.17 -0.59
N ASP A 100 -25.86 -0.24 -1.80
CA ASP A 100 -26.84 -1.25 -2.22
C ASP A 100 -26.27 -2.53 -2.86
N ASN A 101 -24.94 -2.66 -3.02
CA ASN A 101 -24.26 -3.87 -3.51
C ASN A 101 -24.75 -4.40 -4.88
N LYS A 102 -25.24 -3.52 -5.75
CA LYS A 102 -25.80 -3.95 -7.04
C LYS A 102 -24.81 -3.89 -8.21
N GLY A 103 -23.64 -3.29 -8.01
CA GLY A 103 -22.62 -3.17 -9.05
C GLY A 103 -21.18 -3.31 -8.57
N VAL A 104 -20.29 -3.48 -9.56
CA VAL A 104 -18.83 -3.49 -9.39
C VAL A 104 -18.25 -2.34 -10.21
N LYS A 105 -17.38 -1.55 -9.59
CA LYS A 105 -16.55 -0.56 -10.26
C LYS A 105 -15.18 -1.16 -10.49
N ALA A 106 -14.79 -1.32 -11.75
CA ALA A 106 -13.48 -1.79 -12.14
C ALA A 106 -12.80 -0.78 -13.06
N GLY A 107 -11.47 -0.72 -13.00
CA GLY A 107 -10.68 0.18 -13.83
C GLY A 107 -9.30 -0.36 -14.09
N VAL A 108 -8.72 0.06 -15.21
CA VAL A 108 -7.34 -0.22 -15.60
C VAL A 108 -6.64 1.10 -15.82
N THR A 109 -5.43 1.24 -15.28
CA THR A 109 -4.53 2.37 -15.51
C THR A 109 -3.27 1.87 -16.18
N ILE A 110 -2.85 2.57 -17.23
CA ILE A 110 -1.62 2.30 -17.97
C ILE A 110 -0.79 3.58 -17.96
N ARG A 111 0.46 3.48 -17.54
CA ARG A 111 1.45 4.57 -17.58
C ARG A 111 2.59 4.15 -18.50
N TYR A 112 3.10 5.10 -19.28
CA TYR A 112 4.18 4.93 -20.25
C TYR A 112 5.03 6.20 -20.32
#